data_AF-A0AAG5DPB7-F1
#
_entry.id   AF-A0AAG5DPB7-F1
#
_cell.length_a   1.000
_cell.length_b   1.000
_cell.length_c   1.000
_cell.angle_alpha   90.00
_cell.angle_beta   90.00
_cell.angle_gamma   90.00
#
_symmetry.space_group_name_H-M   'P 1'
#
loop_
_entity.id
_entity.type
_entity.pdbx_description
1 polymer ?
#
loop_
_entity_poly.entity_id
_entity_poly.type
_entity_poly.pdbx_seq_one_letter_code
_entity_poly.pdbx_strand_id
1 'polypeptide(L)'
;MKKTNKLDTEFRNEEFIVRRKTGTDTIIQSKLSGKEYRRSSAHLKKIGGPSSTELLEPGSTANSNSSSNNIPILSPSELETQLNKRVRQPPVKYHEYVPH
;
A
#
# COMPACT_ATOMS: atom_id res chain seq x y z
N MET A 1 -7.77 -37.28 -0.81
CA MET A 1 -7.20 -35.92 -1.01
C MET A 1 -8.26 -34.92 -0.56
N LYS A 2 -8.01 -34.14 0.51
CA LYS A 2 -8.98 -33.14 0.98
C LYS A 2 -9.12 -32.05 -0.10
N LYS A 3 -10.34 -31.84 -0.59
CA LYS A 3 -10.67 -30.77 -1.53
C LYS A 3 -10.58 -29.46 -0.74
N THR A 4 -9.58 -28.63 -1.03
CA THR A 4 -9.47 -27.29 -0.44
C THR A 4 -10.69 -26.47 -0.88
N ASN A 5 -11.44 -25.98 0.08
CA ASN A 5 -12.72 -25.33 -0.18
C ASN A 5 -12.48 -23.95 -0.84
N LYS A 6 -13.40 -23.47 -1.68
CA LYS A 6 -13.26 -22.18 -2.40
C LYS A 6 -13.20 -20.96 -1.48
N LEU A 7 -13.52 -21.15 -0.19
CA LEU A 7 -13.53 -20.14 0.87
C LEU A 7 -12.46 -20.45 1.92
N ASP A 8 -11.29 -20.95 1.51
CA ASP A 8 -10.19 -21.16 2.43
C ASP A 8 -9.63 -19.80 2.86
N THR A 9 -9.93 -19.42 4.11
CA THR A 9 -9.45 -18.19 4.74
C THR A 9 -8.06 -18.37 5.36
N GLU A 10 -7.53 -19.59 5.39
CA GLU A 10 -6.18 -19.86 5.84
C GLU A 10 -5.21 -19.47 4.73
N PHE A 11 -4.87 -18.17 4.68
CA PHE A 11 -3.66 -17.74 4.00
C PHE A 11 -2.49 -18.43 4.69
N ARG A 12 -1.80 -19.32 3.97
CA ARG A 12 -0.57 -19.90 4.49
C ARG A 12 0.40 -18.75 4.75
N ASN A 13 0.79 -18.57 6.01
CA ASN A 13 1.85 -17.67 6.44
C ASN A 13 3.21 -18.24 6.00
N GLU A 14 3.33 -18.49 4.71
CA GLU A 14 4.53 -19.04 4.11
C GLU A 14 5.48 -17.90 3.81
N GLU A 15 6.70 -18.02 4.33
CA GLU A 15 7.76 -17.08 4.03
C GLU A 15 8.44 -17.47 2.73
N PHE A 16 8.72 -16.46 1.92
CA PHE A 16 9.39 -16.65 0.64
C PHE A 16 10.68 -15.85 0.58
N ILE A 17 11.66 -16.40 -0.14
CA ILE A 17 12.89 -15.73 -0.51
C ILE A 17 12.75 -15.25 -1.95
N VAL A 18 13.01 -13.97 -2.20
CA VAL A 18 13.00 -13.43 -3.56
C VAL A 18 14.26 -13.89 -4.28
N ARG A 19 14.11 -14.61 -5.39
CA ARG A 19 15.22 -15.09 -6.23
C ARG A 19 15.54 -14.11 -7.36
N ARG A 20 14.51 -13.56 -8.00
CA ARG A 20 14.63 -12.60 -9.10
C ARG A 20 13.46 -11.64 -9.09
N LYS A 21 13.72 -10.36 -9.38
CA LYS A 21 12.70 -9.34 -9.57
C LYS A 21 12.90 -8.66 -10.93
N THR A 22 11.83 -8.59 -11.72
CA THR A 22 11.82 -7.92 -13.03
C THR A 22 10.57 -7.05 -13.11
N GLY A 23 10.72 -5.77 -12.79
CA GLY A 23 9.59 -4.85 -12.67
C GLY A 23 8.63 -5.27 -11.56
N THR A 24 7.36 -5.48 -11.93
CA THR A 24 6.30 -5.98 -11.03
C THR A 24 6.30 -7.49 -10.88
N ASP A 25 7.00 -8.22 -11.74
CA ASP A 25 7.04 -9.68 -11.73
C ASP A 25 8.21 -10.18 -10.89
N THR A 26 7.95 -11.15 -10.02
CA THR A 26 8.91 -11.64 -9.03
C THR A 26 8.89 -13.16 -8.98
N ILE A 27 10.08 -13.77 -9.07
CA ILE A 27 10.28 -15.19 -8.80
C ILE A 27 10.64 -15.34 -7.34
N ILE A 28 9.79 -16.06 -6.61
CA ILE A 28 9.92 -16.30 -5.18
C ILE A 28 10.07 -17.79 -4.92
N GLN A 29 10.88 -18.16 -3.93
CA GLN A 29 11.06 -19.54 -3.49
C GLN A 29 10.49 -19.70 -2.08
N SER A 30 9.65 -20.70 -1.89
CA SER A 30 9.12 -21.07 -0.57
C SER A 30 10.24 -21.57 0.34
N LYS A 31 10.32 -21.06 1.57
CA LYS A 31 11.25 -21.58 2.58
C LYS A 31 10.89 -22.98 3.07
N LEU A 32 9.60 -23.33 3.04
CA LEU A 32 9.10 -24.61 3.56
C LEU A 32 9.27 -25.75 2.55
N SER A 33 8.89 -25.50 1.29
CA SER A 33 8.84 -26.52 0.24
C SER A 33 10.02 -26.46 -0.73
N GLY A 34 10.77 -25.35 -0.75
CA GLY A 34 11.81 -25.10 -1.75
C GLY A 34 11.29 -24.87 -3.17
N LYS A 35 9.97 -24.91 -3.39
CA LYS A 35 9.37 -24.69 -4.71
C LYS A 35 9.42 -23.22 -5.11
N GLU A 36 9.60 -23.00 -6.40
CA GLU A 36 9.60 -21.67 -6.99
C GLU A 36 8.23 -21.33 -7.57
N TYR A 37 7.85 -20.07 -7.38
CA TYR A 37 6.59 -19.51 -7.86
C TYR A 37 6.86 -18.17 -8.52
N ARG A 38 6.12 -17.89 -9.60
CA ARG A 38 6.09 -16.58 -10.25
C ARG A 38 4.89 -15.80 -9.73
N ARG A 39 5.13 -14.64 -9.13
CA ARG A 39 4.10 -13.80 -8.49
C ARG A 39 4.36 -12.32 -8.72
N SER A 40 3.29 -11.53 -8.73
CA SER A 40 3.39 -10.08 -8.74
C SER A 40 3.84 -9.54 -7.37
N SER A 41 4.78 -8.60 -7.36
CA SER A 41 5.25 -7.92 -6.15
C SER A 41 4.14 -7.15 -5.45
N ALA A 42 3.06 -6.78 -6.15
CA ALA A 42 1.90 -6.09 -5.57
C ALA A 42 1.13 -6.96 -4.57
N HIS A 43 1.31 -8.28 -4.60
CA HIS A 43 0.65 -9.23 -3.69
C HIS A 43 1.60 -9.77 -2.62
N LEU A 44 2.81 -9.22 -2.51
CA LEU A 44 3.81 -9.65 -1.54
C LEU A 44 3.96 -8.60 -0.44
N LYS A 45 4.07 -9.08 0.80
CA LYS A 45 4.39 -8.25 1.96
C LYS A 45 5.85 -8.47 2.35
N LYS A 46 6.63 -7.39 2.45
CA LYS A 46 8.00 -7.46 2.96
C LYS A 46 7.94 -7.77 4.46
N ILE A 47 8.64 -8.82 4.88
CA ILE A 47 8.80 -9.16 6.30
C ILE A 47 10.08 -8.44 6.77
N GLY A 48 9.96 -7.58 7.78
CA GLY A 48 11.09 -6.82 8.31
C GLY A 48 12.03 -7.72 9.12
N GLY A 49 13.13 -8.14 8.52
CA GLY A 49 14.30 -8.69 9.23
C GLY A 49 15.32 -7.58 9.51
N PRO A 50 16.30 -7.80 10.40
CA PRO A 50 17.37 -6.83 10.67
C PRO A 50 18.07 -6.51 9.36
N SER A 51 18.13 -5.22 9.06
CA SER A 51 18.64 -4.59 7.84
C SER A 51 19.92 -5.22 7.29
N SER A 52 19.81 -6.14 6.32
CA SER A 52 20.90 -6.42 5.40
C SER A 52 20.86 -5.39 4.27
N THR A 53 21.62 -4.33 4.49
CA THR A 53 22.27 -3.50 3.48
C THR A 53 21.35 -2.86 2.46
N GLU A 54 20.93 -1.63 2.78
CA GLU A 54 20.75 -0.61 1.75
C GLU A 54 22.01 -0.55 0.89
N LEU A 55 21.93 -1.04 -0.34
CA LEU A 55 22.79 -0.56 -1.40
C LEU A 55 22.19 0.75 -1.92
N LEU A 56 22.63 1.84 -1.28
CA LEU A 56 22.91 3.17 -1.83
C LEU A 56 23.33 3.06 -3.32
N GLU A 57 22.83 3.82 -4.31
CA GLU A 57 22.73 5.30 -4.46
C GLU A 57 22.16 5.63 -5.88
N PRO A 58 21.98 6.92 -6.30
CA PRO A 58 22.01 8.18 -5.54
C PRO A 58 20.77 9.07 -5.74
N GLY A 59 20.50 9.89 -4.73
CA GLY A 59 19.48 10.94 -4.81
C GLY A 59 19.35 11.74 -3.51
N SER A 60 20.48 12.17 -2.97
CA SER A 60 20.59 13.07 -1.81
C SER A 60 19.73 14.32 -1.97
N THR A 61 18.93 14.63 -0.94
CA THR A 61 19.21 15.77 -0.04
C THR A 61 18.42 15.61 1.26
N ALA A 62 19.16 15.65 2.36
CA ALA A 62 18.65 15.78 3.72
C ALA A 62 18.00 17.15 3.94
N ASN A 63 16.96 17.20 4.79
CA ASN A 63 16.88 18.24 5.80
C ASN A 63 15.89 17.87 6.92
N SER A 64 16.45 17.70 8.11
CA SER A 64 15.72 17.77 9.38
C SER A 64 15.60 19.24 9.75
N ASN A 65 14.38 19.74 10.02
CA ASN A 65 14.07 20.61 11.16
C ASN A 65 12.63 21.17 11.13
N SER A 66 11.97 21.01 12.28
CA SER A 66 11.23 22.03 13.02
C SER A 66 10.33 23.04 12.26
N SER A 67 9.03 22.88 12.48
CA SER A 67 8.07 23.94 12.87
C SER A 67 8.24 25.36 12.30
N SER A 68 7.34 25.79 11.42
CA SER A 68 6.59 27.07 11.55
C SER A 68 5.67 27.32 10.35
N ASN A 69 4.53 27.93 10.66
CA ASN A 69 3.45 28.33 9.76
C ASN A 69 3.90 29.30 8.65
N ASN A 70 3.34 29.19 7.44
CA ASN A 70 2.61 30.25 6.71
C ASN A 70 2.33 29.87 5.24
N ILE A 71 1.16 30.27 4.76
CA ILE A 71 0.48 29.85 3.52
C ILE A 71 0.91 30.76 2.31
N PRO A 72 0.35 30.64 1.08
CA PRO A 72 0.99 30.15 -0.14
C PRO A 72 1.15 31.24 -1.25
N ILE A 73 1.82 30.92 -2.37
CA ILE A 73 1.67 31.71 -3.62
C ILE A 73 1.42 30.75 -4.79
N LEU A 74 0.15 30.63 -5.17
CA LEU A 74 -0.27 30.10 -6.48
C LEU A 74 -0.71 31.28 -7.34
N SER A 75 -0.15 31.35 -8.55
CA SER A 75 -0.50 32.35 -9.56
C SER A 75 -1.94 32.12 -10.08
N PRO A 76 -2.75 33.17 -10.34
CA PRO A 76 -4.20 33.10 -10.24
C PRO A 76 -4.93 33.18 -11.59
N SER A 77 -4.64 32.34 -12.59
CA SER A 77 -5.28 32.56 -13.90
C SER A 77 -5.85 31.39 -14.71
N GLU A 78 -5.63 30.10 -14.41
CA GLU A 78 -5.93 29.08 -15.46
C GLU A 78 -6.54 27.74 -15.02
N LEU A 79 -7.28 27.65 -13.90
CA LEU A 79 -7.98 26.38 -13.59
C LEU A 79 -9.31 26.55 -12.86
N GLU A 80 -10.15 27.44 -13.37
CA GLU A 80 -11.58 27.46 -13.08
C GLU A 80 -12.38 26.95 -14.28
N THR A 81 -12.70 25.64 -14.33
CA THR A 81 -14.10 25.21 -14.53
C THR A 81 -14.30 23.71 -14.25
N GLN A 82 -15.16 23.43 -13.27
CA GLN A 82 -15.94 22.19 -13.07
C GLN A 82 -15.24 20.91 -12.57
N LEU A 83 -14.61 20.98 -11.40
CA LEU A 83 -14.55 19.80 -10.51
C LEU A 83 -15.92 19.64 -9.82
N ASN A 84 -16.66 18.59 -10.17
CA ASN A 84 -17.82 18.13 -9.40
C ASN A 84 -17.39 17.83 -7.96
N LYS A 85 -17.52 18.81 -7.06
CA LYS A 85 -17.20 18.68 -5.64
C LYS A 85 -18.16 17.65 -5.04
N ARG A 86 -17.62 16.55 -4.50
CA ARG A 86 -18.37 15.64 -3.65
C ARG A 86 -18.87 16.44 -2.43
N VAL A 87 -20.17 16.72 -2.38
CA VAL A 87 -20.81 17.41 -1.26
C VAL A 87 -20.98 16.42 -0.12
N ARG A 88 -20.50 16.77 1.07
CA ARG A 88 -20.73 15.98 2.29
C ARG A 88 -22.16 16.18 2.75
N GLN A 89 -22.88 15.10 3.01
CA GLN A 89 -24.19 15.17 3.66
C GLN A 89 -24.01 15.52 5.14
N PRO A 90 -24.92 16.32 5.74
CA PRO A 90 -24.86 16.64 7.16
C PRO A 90 -25.15 15.39 8.02
N PRO A 91 -24.68 15.36 9.27
CA PRO A 91 -25.02 14.31 10.21
C PRO A 91 -26.53 14.36 10.54
N VAL A 92 -27.18 13.22 10.46
CA VAL A 92 -28.60 13.03 10.77
C VAL A 92 -28.74 12.71 12.27
N LYS A 93 -29.75 13.29 12.94
CA LYS A 93 -29.98 13.06 14.37
C LYS A 93 -30.50 11.64 14.62
N TYR A 94 -30.12 11.03 15.74
CA TYR A 94 -30.48 9.64 16.07
C TYR A 94 -31.99 9.34 15.97
N HIS A 95 -32.83 10.27 16.43
CA HIS A 95 -34.29 10.17 16.44
C HIS A 95 -34.90 10.07 15.03
N GLU A 96 -34.20 10.52 14.00
CA GLU A 96 -34.65 10.40 12.59
C GLU A 96 -34.41 9.00 12.02
N TYR A 97 -33.62 8.16 12.71
CA TYR A 97 -33.35 6.76 12.32
C TYR A 97 -34.29 5.74 12.96
N VAL A 98 -35.09 6.12 13.97
CA VAL A 98 -35.98 5.19 14.69
C VAL A 98 -37.43 5.46 14.27
N PRO A 99 -38.07 4.54 13.51
CA PRO A 99 -39.49 4.65 13.20
C PRO A 99 -40.33 4.46 14.48
N HIS A 100 -41.36 5.28 14.66
CA HIS A 100 -42.37 5.12 15.72
C HIS A 100 -43.41 4.06 15.36
#